data_AF-A0A920NCV5-F1
#
_entry.id   AF-A0A920NCV5-F1
#
_cell.length_a   1.000
_cell.length_b   1.000
_cell.length_c   1.000
_cell.angle_alpha   90.00
_cell.angle_beta   90.00
_cell.angle_gamma   90.00
#
_symmetry.space_group_name_H-M   'P 1'
#
loop_
_entity.id
_entity.type
_entity.pdbx_description
1 polymer ?
#
loop_
_entity_poly.entity_id
_entity_poly.type
_entity_poly.pdbx_seq_one_letter_code
_entity_poly.pdbx_strand_id
1 'polypeptide(L)' 'MSSLEVITYGAAPMPLEVIRKAIESFLKPFHKAFGQTETAATITMLPPEDHILQGSEEEIQKKLKRLTSIGKPFRTLR' A
#
# COMPACT_ATOMS: atom_id res chain seq x y z
N MET A 1 -11.83 -6.18 -17.03
CA MET A 1 -11.44 -5.90 -15.62
C MET A 1 -12.60 -5.36 -14.78
N SER A 2 -13.84 -5.81 -15.03
CA SER A 2 -15.03 -5.29 -14.35
C SER A 2 -15.26 -5.88 -12.95
N SER A 3 -14.67 -7.03 -12.63
CA SER A 3 -14.84 -7.71 -11.34
C SER A 3 -13.71 -7.48 -10.32
N LEU A 4 -12.61 -6.81 -10.71
CA LEU A 4 -11.50 -6.53 -9.80
C LEU A 4 -11.80 -5.26 -9.01
N GLU A 5 -11.91 -5.39 -7.69
CA GLU A 5 -12.25 -4.28 -6.78
C GLU A 5 -11.03 -3.71 -6.07
N VAL A 6 -10.09 -4.56 -5.66
CA VAL A 6 -8.93 -4.16 -4.83
C VAL A 6 -7.71 -5.01 -5.15
N ILE A 7 -6.52 -4.42 -5.01
CA ILE A 7 -5.24 -5.13 -5.12
C ILE A 7 -4.49 -5.02 -3.79
N THR A 8 -4.11 -6.15 -3.22
CA THR A 8 -3.26 -6.20 -2.01
C THR A 8 -1.90 -6.78 -2.38
N TYR A 9 -0.82 -6.13 -1.94
CA TYR A 9 0.55 -6.61 -2.10
C TYR A 9 1.28 -6.64 -0.75
N GLY A 10 2.35 -7.42 -0.65
CA GLY A 10 3.04 -7.64 0.63
C GLY A 10 4.22 -8.60 0.53
N ALA A 11 4.54 -9.25 1.65
CA ALA A 11 5.60 -10.25 1.83
C ALA A 11 7.06 -9.76 1.67
N ALA A 12 7.35 -8.92 0.68
CA ALA A 12 8.67 -8.40 0.40
C ALA A 12 8.65 -6.89 0.10
N PRO A 13 9.79 -6.20 0.17
CA PRO A 13 9.91 -4.82 -0.30
C PRO A 13 9.52 -4.70 -1.78
N MET A 14 8.48 -3.90 -2.07
CA MET A 14 8.05 -3.59 -3.43
C MET A 14 8.89 -2.43 -3.98
N PRO A 15 9.56 -2.58 -5.15
CA PRO A 15 10.28 -1.47 -5.78
C PRO A 15 9.33 -0.31 -6.12
N LEU A 16 9.76 0.92 -5.84
CA LEU A 16 8.93 2.11 -6.01
C LEU A 16 8.43 2.28 -7.46
N GLU A 17 9.32 2.04 -8.44
CA GLU A 17 8.99 2.13 -9.85
C GLU A 17 7.94 1.10 -10.29
N VAL A 18 7.92 -0.08 -9.66
CA VAL A 18 6.95 -1.14 -9.99
C VAL A 18 5.57 -0.75 -9.47
N ILE A 19 5.47 -0.32 -8.22
CA ILE A 19 4.17 0.07 -7.64
C ILE A 19 3.60 1.33 -8.31
N ARG A 20 4.44 2.30 -8.69
CA ARG A 20 4.00 3.48 -9.46
C ARG A 20 3.33 3.08 -10.78
N LYS A 21 4.02 2.27 -11.57
CA LYS A 21 3.49 1.77 -12.85
C LYS A 21 2.20 0.97 -12.65
N ALA A 22 2.12 0.16 -11.58
CA ALA A 22 0.91 -0.60 -11.26
C ALA A 22 -0.28 0.30 -10.90
N ILE A 23 -0.07 1.35 -10.08
CA ILE A 23 -1.12 2.31 -9.72
C ILE A 23 -1.69 2.97 -10.99
N GLU A 24 -0.81 3.41 -11.90
CA GLU A 24 -1.18 4.05 -13.16
C GLU A 24 -1.90 3.08 -14.13
N SER A 25 -1.50 1.81 -14.14
CA SER A 25 -2.05 0.82 -15.08
C SER A 25 -3.39 0.23 -14.64
N PHE A 26 -3.52 -0.11 -13.36
CA PHE A 26 -4.69 -0.82 -12.86
C PHE A 26 -5.84 0.13 -12.48
N LEU A 27 -5.53 1.37 -12.07
CA LEU A 27 -6.54 2.35 -11.64
C LEU A 27 -7.53 1.77 -10.60
N LYS A 28 -7.01 0.92 -9.70
CA LYS A 28 -7.75 0.29 -8.60
C LYS A 28 -7.12 0.67 -7.26
N PRO A 29 -7.86 0.59 -6.14
CA PRO A 29 -7.31 0.72 -4.80
C PRO A 29 -6.21 -0.31 -4.52
N PHE A 30 -5.06 0.15 -4.02
CA PHE A 30 -3.95 -0.69 -3.58
C PHE A 30 -3.82 -0.70 -2.06
N HIS A 31 -3.52 -1.87 -1.48
CA HIS A 31 -3.15 -2.01 -0.07
C HIS A 31 -1.79 -2.69 0.04
N LYS A 32 -0.96 -2.22 0.99
CA LYS A 32 0.22 -2.99 1.41
C LYS A 32 -0.08 -3.70 2.72
N ALA A 33 -0.07 -5.02 2.71
CA ALA A 33 -0.18 -5.84 3.92
C ALA A 33 1.21 -6.35 4.30
N PHE A 34 1.58 -6.22 5.57
CA PHE A 34 2.82 -6.78 6.09
C PHE A 34 2.55 -7.54 7.40
N GLY A 35 3.17 -8.70 7.51
CA GLY A 35 3.15 -9.57 8.67
C GLY A 35 3.74 -10.92 8.33
N GLN A 36 3.67 -11.84 9.29
CA GLN A 36 4.24 -13.18 9.19
C GLN A 36 3.24 -14.21 9.71
N THR A 37 3.45 -15.47 9.35
CA THR A 37 2.65 -16.59 9.83
C THR A 37 2.65 -16.68 11.37
N GLU A 38 3.74 -16.28 11.99
CA GLU A 38 3.99 -16.26 13.44
C GLU A 38 3.28 -15.10 14.15
N THR A 39 2.80 -14.10 13.40
CA THR A 39 2.24 -12.85 13.94
C THR A 39 0.83 -12.58 13.41
N ALA A 40 -0.03 -13.61 13.40
CA ALA A 40 -1.42 -13.52 12.95
C ALA A 40 -1.58 -13.02 11.50
N ALA A 41 -0.63 -13.39 10.63
CA ALA A 41 -0.56 -13.09 9.19
C ALA A 41 -0.32 -11.61 8.83
N THR A 42 -1.16 -10.66 9.26
CA THR A 42 -1.00 -9.23 8.95
C THR A 42 -0.98 -8.40 10.23
N ILE A 43 0.12 -7.67 10.46
CA ILE A 43 0.30 -6.82 11.65
C ILE A 43 0.27 -5.33 11.32
N THR A 44 0.64 -4.95 10.09
CA THR A 44 0.60 -3.56 9.62
C THR A 44 -0.03 -3.45 8.24
N MET A 45 -0.59 -2.28 7.95
CA MET A 45 -1.20 -1.98 6.66
C MET A 45 -0.88 -0.56 6.20
N LEU A 46 -0.56 -0.42 4.90
CA LEU A 46 -0.59 0.87 4.20
C LEU A 46 -1.91 0.95 3.41
N PRO A 47 -2.78 1.94 3.71
CA PRO A 47 -4.11 1.98 3.15
C PRO A 47 -4.14 2.64 1.74
N PRO A 48 -5.26 2.57 1.01
CA PRO A 48 -5.34 3.04 -0.38
C PRO A 48 -5.06 4.52 -0.57
N GLU A 49 -5.38 5.35 0.42
CA GLU A 49 -5.21 6.80 0.32
C GLU A 49 -3.73 7.19 0.18
N ASP A 50 -2.84 6.37 0.73
CA ASP A 50 -1.39 6.51 0.62
C ASP A 50 -0.85 6.05 -0.76
N HIS A 51 -1.70 5.49 -1.63
CA HIS A 51 -1.38 5.09 -3.02
C HIS A 51 -1.94 6.07 -4.06
N ILE A 52 -2.64 7.12 -3.65
CA ILE A 52 -3.17 8.15 -4.56
C ILE A 52 -2.09 9.19 -4.84
N LEU A 53 -1.35 9.05 -5.94
CA LEU A 53 -0.26 9.95 -6.34
C LEU A 53 -0.77 11.19 -7.09
N GLN A 54 -1.69 11.93 -6.46
CA GLN A 54 -2.27 13.17 -6.96
C GLN A 54 -2.26 14.21 -5.82
N GLY A 55 -2.20 15.50 -6.17
CA GLY A 55 -2.15 16.61 -5.22
C GLY A 55 -0.96 17.55 -5.48
N SER A 56 -0.53 18.27 -4.45
CA SER A 56 0.69 19.08 -4.50
C SER A 56 1.94 18.21 -4.60
N GLU A 57 3.06 18.80 -5.03
CA GLU A 57 4.34 18.10 -5.08
C GLU A 57 4.72 17.55 -3.69
N GLU A 58 4.50 18.32 -2.63
CA GLU A 58 4.76 17.88 -1.25
C GLU A 58 3.90 16.69 -0.84
N GLU A 59 2.63 16.66 -1.24
CA GLU A 59 1.72 15.54 -0.97
C GLU A 59 2.17 14.27 -1.70
N ILE A 60 2.57 14.40 -2.97
CA ILE A 60 3.09 13.30 -3.78
C ILE A 60 4.38 12.78 -3.18
N GLN A 61 5.35 13.65 -2.86
CA GLN A 61 6.63 13.24 -2.25
C GLN A 61 6.42 12.53 -0.90
N LYS A 62 5.48 13.02 -0.09
CA LYS A 62 5.10 12.37 1.17
C LYS A 62 4.55 10.96 0.94
N LYS A 63 3.69 10.77 -0.06
CA LYS A 63 3.12 9.45 -0.40
C LYS A 63 4.16 8.51 -1.01
N LEU A 64 5.05 8.99 -1.87
CA LEU A 64 6.20 8.22 -2.37
C LEU A 64 7.07 7.69 -1.23
N LYS A 65 7.35 8.52 -0.22
CA LYS A 65 8.05 8.07 1.00
C LYS A 65 7.26 7.05 1.80
N ARG A 66 5.92 7.11 1.81
CA ARG A 66 5.08 6.12 2.50
C ARG A 66 5.04 4.77 1.79
N LEU A 67 5.06 4.75 0.46
CA LEU A 67 5.08 3.51 -0.33
C LEU A 67 6.28 2.59 -0.02
N THR A 68 7.40 3.17 0.46
CA THR A 68 8.58 2.40 0.88
C THR A 68 8.45 1.83 2.30
N SER A 69 7.46 2.25 3.09
CA SER A 69 7.21 1.76 4.46
C SER A 69 6.37 0.48 4.49
N ILE A 70 6.18 -0.10 5.68
CA ILE A 70 5.24 -1.23 5.92
C ILE A 70 3.84 -0.76 6.38
N GLY A 71 3.58 0.54 6.36
CA GLY A 71 2.31 1.12 6.82
C GLY A 71 2.23 1.30 8.34
N LYS A 72 1.02 1.24 8.89
CA LYS A 72 0.74 1.46 10.32
C LYS A 72 0.29 0.17 10.99
N PRO A 73 0.64 -0.07 12.26
CA PRO A 73 0.15 -1.23 12.98
C PRO A 73 -1.37 -1.18 13.14
N PHE A 74 -2.02 -2.34 13.11
CA PHE A 74 -3.40 -2.42 13.54
C PHE A 74 -3.49 -2.06 15.02
N ARG A 75 -4.47 -1.25 15.40
CA ARG A 75 -4.74 -1.02 16.82
C ARG A 75 -5.25 -2.32 17.41
N THR A 76 -4.64 -2.78 18.50
CA THR A 76 -5.15 -3.89 19.30
C THR A 76 -6.62 -3.64 19.57
N LEU A 77 -7.50 -4.57 19.16
CA LEU A 77 -8.86 -4.64 19.67
C LEU A 77 -8.72 -4.85 21.18
N ARG A 78 -9.02 -3.82 21.98
CA ARG A 78 -9.23 -3.98 23.41
C ARG A 78 -10.57 -4.65 23.65
#